data_AF-A0A4P8TLD8-F1
#
_entry.id   AF-A0A4P8TLD8-F1
#
_cell.length_a   1.000
_cell.length_b   1.000
_cell.length_c   1.000
_cell.angle_alpha   90.00
_cell.angle_beta   90.00
_cell.angle_gamma   90.00
#
_symmetry.space_group_name_H-M   'P 1'
#
loop_
_entity.id
_entity.type
_entity.pdbx_description
1 polymer ?
#
loop_
_entity_poly.entity_id
_entity_poly.type
_entity_poly.pdbx_seq_one_letter_code
_entity_poly.pdbx_strand_id
1 'polypeptide(L)'
;MTGELVILLLLIVTAVAFDFTNGFHDTGNAMATSIATGALKPKVAVALSAILNLVGGFLSVEVAVTVTTSVLKIQDTDTGALMAGLDAETAMFIIFAGLVGGILWNLFTWLLGLPSSSSHALFGGLLGAGLAALGTAGINWSGLTAKVIIPALLSPFIAGLVAAIGVWLVFRVTRGVREARRERGFRYGQIATASLVSLAHGTGDAQKTMGVIALGLIAHGTLSDQEIEANGLPVWIIVLCAGAIALGTYLGGWRIIRTLGKGLVELDSPQGMAAEASSAAIILTSSHLGMALSTTHVATGSIIGSGVGRPGAKVRWGVAGRMVVGWLMTLPAAAIVGAVTYFVGHLVGGVGGAFLVFGILVVAGGAIYRRSQQQKVDHTNVNAEWEGEGTELAPELATAGKDA
;
A
#
# COMPACT_ATOMS: atom_id res chain seq x y z
N MET A 1 3.09 -33.03 9.41
CA MET A 1 2.93 -31.60 9.74
C MET A 1 1.62 -31.48 10.49
N THR A 2 1.60 -30.78 11.63
CA THR A 2 0.35 -30.47 12.35
C THR A 2 -0.51 -29.52 11.51
N GLY A 3 -1.83 -29.51 11.73
CA GLY A 3 -2.73 -28.61 11.00
C GLY A 3 -2.37 -27.14 11.18
N GLU A 4 -2.04 -26.76 12.42
CA GLU A 4 -1.51 -25.46 12.80
C GLU A 4 -0.31 -25.02 11.95
N LEU A 5 0.70 -25.88 11.77
CA LEU A 5 1.88 -25.56 10.97
C LEU A 5 1.54 -25.35 9.49
N VAL A 6 0.58 -26.10 8.95
CA VAL A 6 0.14 -25.92 7.56
C VAL A 6 -0.53 -24.56 7.37
N ILE A 7 -1.43 -24.17 8.29
CA ILE A 7 -2.09 -22.86 8.23
C ILE A 7 -1.08 -21.73 8.41
N LEU A 8 -0.13 -21.86 9.33
CA LEU A 8 0.94 -20.88 9.52
C LEU A 8 1.76 -20.69 8.24
N LEU A 9 2.15 -21.77 7.56
CA LEU A 9 2.91 -21.68 6.30
C LEU A 9 2.09 -21.02 5.19
N LEU A 10 0.80 -21.36 5.07
CA LEU A 10 -0.10 -20.70 4.12
C LEU A 10 -0.25 -19.21 4.43
N LEU A 11 -0.37 -18.84 5.70
CA LEU A 11 -0.40 -17.45 6.16
C LEU A 11 0.88 -16.73 5.75
N ILE A 12 2.07 -17.28 6.05
CA ILE A 12 3.36 -16.66 5.71
C ILE A 12 3.49 -16.49 4.20
N VAL A 13 3.22 -17.52 3.39
CA VAL A 13 3.28 -17.43 1.92
C VAL A 13 2.32 -16.35 1.41
N THR A 14 1.12 -16.28 1.98
CA THR A 14 0.10 -15.28 1.60
C THR A 14 0.50 -13.88 2.03
N ALA A 15 1.16 -13.71 3.17
CA ALA A 15 1.69 -12.43 3.62
C ALA A 15 2.81 -11.93 2.71
N VAL A 16 3.73 -12.81 2.31
CA VAL A 16 4.75 -12.49 1.31
C VAL A 16 4.12 -12.10 -0.03
N ALA A 17 3.09 -12.82 -0.45
CA ALA A 17 2.33 -12.46 -1.65
C ALA A 17 1.67 -11.09 -1.50
N PHE A 18 1.04 -10.80 -0.36
CA PHE A 18 0.46 -9.48 -0.06
C PHE A 18 1.53 -8.37 -0.18
N ASP A 19 2.69 -8.54 0.44
CA ASP A 19 3.74 -7.52 0.44
C ASP A 19 4.33 -7.27 -0.95
N PHE A 20 4.49 -8.35 -1.72
CA PHE A 20 4.82 -8.25 -3.14
C PHE A 20 3.72 -7.52 -3.91
N THR A 21 2.45 -7.82 -3.66
CA THR A 21 1.35 -7.11 -4.32
C THR A 21 1.31 -5.64 -3.94
N ASN A 22 1.60 -5.33 -2.68
CA ASN A 22 1.66 -3.99 -2.15
C ASN A 22 2.78 -3.19 -2.82
N GLY A 23 3.99 -3.76 -2.91
CA GLY A 23 5.12 -3.12 -3.56
C GLY A 23 4.82 -2.72 -5.00
N PHE A 24 4.21 -3.61 -5.79
CA PHE A 24 3.85 -3.28 -7.17
C PHE A 24 2.74 -2.22 -7.21
N HIS A 25 1.73 -2.32 -6.34
CA HIS A 25 0.58 -1.41 -6.32
C HIS A 25 1.02 0.03 -5.98
N ASP A 26 1.84 0.17 -4.94
CA ASP A 26 2.18 1.45 -4.32
C ASP A 26 3.47 2.07 -4.89
N THR A 27 4.10 1.42 -5.88
CA THR A 27 5.16 2.05 -6.69
C THR A 27 4.71 3.39 -7.28
N GLY A 28 3.42 3.51 -7.63
CA GLY A 28 2.83 4.75 -8.11
C GLY A 28 2.98 5.91 -7.13
N ASN A 29 2.86 5.65 -5.83
CA ASN A 29 2.90 6.70 -4.80
C ASN A 29 4.27 7.36 -4.70
N ALA A 30 5.35 6.61 -4.97
CA ALA A 30 6.72 7.11 -4.89
C ALA A 30 7.27 7.61 -6.23
N MET A 31 6.84 7.03 -7.35
CA MET A 31 7.50 7.24 -8.65
C MET A 31 6.62 7.86 -9.73
N ALA A 32 5.30 7.97 -9.56
CA ALA A 32 4.45 8.53 -10.60
C ALA A 32 4.79 9.99 -10.93
N THR A 33 5.06 10.80 -9.91
CA THR A 33 5.46 12.21 -10.05
C THR A 33 6.79 12.37 -10.76
N SER A 34 7.83 11.61 -10.37
CA SER A 34 9.17 11.69 -10.99
C SER A 34 9.24 11.11 -12.40
N ILE A 35 8.34 10.16 -12.73
CA ILE A 35 8.15 9.66 -14.09
C ILE A 35 7.38 10.67 -14.94
N ALA A 36 6.32 11.28 -14.41
CA ALA A 36 5.48 12.23 -15.13
C ALA A 36 6.21 13.54 -15.47
N THR A 37 7.03 14.06 -14.56
CA THR A 37 7.89 15.25 -14.82
C THR A 37 9.06 14.94 -15.75
N GLY A 38 9.31 13.66 -16.06
CA GLY A 38 10.48 13.23 -16.81
C GLY A 38 11.79 13.35 -16.02
N ALA A 39 11.74 13.52 -14.70
CA ALA A 39 12.92 13.55 -13.85
C ALA A 39 13.70 12.24 -13.94
N LEU A 40 12.99 11.10 -13.88
CA LEU A 40 13.52 9.74 -14.02
C LEU A 40 12.85 9.00 -15.19
N LYS A 41 13.61 8.14 -15.86
CA LYS A 41 13.03 7.18 -16.82
C LYS A 41 12.26 6.10 -16.05
N PRO A 42 11.14 5.57 -16.58
CA PRO A 42 10.30 4.60 -15.87
C PRO A 42 11.04 3.41 -15.23
N LYS A 43 11.91 2.73 -16.00
CA LYS A 43 12.68 1.58 -15.49
C LYS A 43 13.73 1.96 -14.44
N VAL A 44 14.32 3.15 -14.54
CA VAL A 44 15.28 3.65 -13.56
C VAL A 44 14.56 4.02 -12.26
N ALA A 45 13.39 4.64 -12.37
CA ALA A 45 12.56 5.03 -11.24
C ALA A 45 12.16 3.81 -10.38
N VAL A 46 11.61 2.76 -11.00
CA VAL A 46 11.20 1.54 -10.26
C VAL A 46 12.39 0.75 -9.70
N ALA A 47 13.55 0.75 -10.38
CA ALA A 47 14.76 0.12 -9.86
C ALA A 47 15.31 0.85 -8.63
N LEU A 48 15.39 2.17 -8.69
CA LEU A 48 15.79 3.00 -7.55
C LEU A 48 14.81 2.82 -6.38
N SER A 49 13.51 2.84 -6.66
CA SER A 49 12.47 2.65 -5.65
C SER A 49 12.58 1.28 -4.99
N ALA A 50 12.80 0.21 -5.76
CA ALA A 50 12.96 -1.15 -5.23
C ALA A 50 14.14 -1.27 -4.26
N ILE A 51 15.30 -0.71 -4.61
CA ILE A 51 16.48 -0.72 -3.73
C ILE A 51 16.19 0.04 -2.43
N LEU A 52 15.55 1.20 -2.52
CA LEU A 52 15.23 2.02 -1.35
C LEU A 52 14.12 1.42 -0.50
N ASN A 53 13.13 0.74 -1.11
CA ASN A 53 12.14 -0.03 -0.37
C ASN A 53 12.79 -1.18 0.41
N LEU A 54 13.74 -1.90 -0.23
CA LEU A 54 14.51 -2.94 0.44
C LEU A 54 15.24 -2.36 1.66
N VAL A 55 16.03 -1.29 1.48
CA VAL A 55 16.77 -0.65 2.58
C VAL A 55 15.81 -0.13 3.66
N GLY A 56 14.73 0.53 3.25
CA GLY A 56 13.73 1.11 4.14
C GLY A 56 13.10 0.08 5.08
N GLY A 57 12.89 -1.16 4.61
CA GLY A 57 12.36 -2.26 5.40
C GLY A 57 13.26 -2.67 6.58
N PHE A 58 14.56 -2.36 6.55
CA PHE A 58 15.48 -2.64 7.66
C PHE A 58 15.60 -1.49 8.66
N LEU A 59 14.97 -0.34 8.42
CA LEU A 59 15.20 0.86 9.23
C LEU A 59 14.34 0.96 10.49
N SER A 60 13.24 0.20 10.60
CA SER A 60 12.34 0.27 11.75
C SER A 60 11.47 -0.98 11.84
N VAL A 61 10.89 -1.20 13.03
CA VAL A 61 9.94 -2.28 13.35
C VAL A 61 8.69 -1.80 14.12
N GLU A 62 8.57 -0.48 14.35
CA GLU A 62 7.51 0.15 15.15
C GLU A 62 6.09 -0.06 14.61
N VAL A 63 5.92 0.04 13.29
CA VAL A 63 4.63 -0.19 12.63
C VAL A 63 4.25 -1.66 12.73
N ALA A 64 5.22 -2.57 12.65
CA ALA A 64 4.95 -4.00 12.78
C ALA A 64 4.41 -4.36 14.17
N VAL A 65 5.01 -3.82 15.23
CA VAL A 65 4.51 -3.94 16.62
C VAL A 65 3.11 -3.33 16.77
N THR A 66 2.84 -2.24 16.06
CA THR A 66 1.49 -1.66 16.08
C THR A 66 0.47 -2.58 15.42
N VAL A 67 0.82 -3.27 14.32
CA VAL A 67 -0.09 -4.22 13.66
C VAL A 67 -0.43 -5.40 14.57
N THR A 68 0.51 -5.91 15.37
CA THR A 68 0.24 -7.03 16.28
C THR A 68 -0.77 -6.67 17.37
N THR A 69 -0.77 -5.42 17.82
CA THR A 69 -1.54 -4.98 19.00
C THR A 69 -2.83 -4.22 18.66
N SER A 70 -2.89 -3.55 17.51
CA SER A 70 -3.90 -2.49 17.28
C SER A 70 -5.12 -2.92 16.46
N VAL A 71 -5.17 -4.15 15.93
CA VAL A 71 -6.24 -4.57 15.02
C VAL A 71 -7.14 -5.64 15.66
N LEU A 72 -6.57 -6.81 15.92
CA LEU A 72 -7.30 -7.97 16.46
C LEU A 72 -6.92 -8.19 17.92
N LYS A 73 -7.93 -8.47 18.76
CA LYS A 73 -7.73 -8.94 20.12
C LYS A 73 -7.71 -10.46 20.10
N ILE A 74 -6.56 -11.04 19.76
CA ILE A 74 -6.37 -12.49 19.79
C ILE A 74 -5.79 -12.98 21.11
N GLN A 75 -5.16 -12.10 21.88
CA GLN A 75 -4.58 -12.39 23.18
C GLN A 75 -5.20 -11.54 24.28
N ASP A 76 -5.17 -12.09 25.49
CA ASP A 76 -5.42 -11.38 26.73
C ASP A 76 -4.19 -10.53 27.11
N THR A 77 -4.43 -9.26 27.41
CA THR A 77 -3.37 -8.26 27.65
C THR A 77 -2.56 -8.56 28.91
N ASP A 78 -3.15 -9.18 29.93
CA ASP A 78 -2.51 -9.39 31.23
C ASP A 78 -1.69 -10.68 31.24
N THR A 79 -2.15 -11.71 30.52
CA THR A 79 -1.53 -13.03 30.51
C THR A 79 -0.72 -13.34 29.26
N GLY A 80 -0.94 -12.63 28.15
CA GLY A 80 -0.35 -12.93 26.85
C GLY A 80 -0.85 -14.25 26.22
N ALA A 81 -1.81 -14.92 26.87
CA ALA A 81 -2.42 -16.13 26.35
C ALA A 81 -3.47 -15.78 25.30
N LEU A 82 -3.78 -16.72 24.40
CA LEU A 82 -4.92 -16.57 23.49
C LEU A 82 -6.21 -16.37 24.28
N MET A 83 -7.14 -15.57 23.74
CA MET A 83 -8.43 -15.34 24.38
C MET A 83 -9.17 -16.66 24.65
N ALA A 84 -9.91 -16.72 25.75
CA ALA A 84 -10.66 -17.91 26.13
C ALA A 84 -11.61 -18.37 24.99
N GLY A 85 -11.48 -19.63 24.58
CA GLY A 85 -12.28 -20.21 23.49
C GLY A 85 -11.71 -19.99 22.08
N LEU A 86 -10.54 -19.34 21.95
CA LEU A 86 -9.81 -19.19 20.70
C LEU A 86 -8.61 -20.12 20.68
N ASP A 87 -8.60 -21.09 19.77
CA ASP A 87 -7.43 -21.93 19.53
C ASP A 87 -6.47 -21.28 18.50
N ALA A 88 -5.23 -21.77 18.48
CA ALA A 88 -4.18 -21.28 17.58
C ALA A 88 -4.57 -21.44 16.10
N GLU A 89 -5.21 -22.57 15.77
CA GLU A 89 -5.66 -22.88 14.41
C GLU A 89 -6.65 -21.82 13.89
N THR A 90 -7.68 -21.51 14.68
CA THR A 90 -8.69 -20.51 14.34
C THR A 90 -8.11 -19.10 14.33
N ALA A 91 -7.26 -18.74 15.30
CA ALA A 91 -6.61 -17.44 15.36
C ALA A 91 -5.79 -17.15 14.09
N MET A 92 -4.92 -18.09 13.70
CA MET A 92 -4.15 -17.99 12.45
C MET A 92 -5.04 -17.99 11.23
N PHE A 93 -6.11 -18.79 11.21
CA PHE A 93 -7.04 -18.85 10.10
C PHE A 93 -7.80 -17.51 9.90
N ILE A 94 -8.17 -16.81 10.97
CA ILE A 94 -8.76 -15.46 10.91
C ILE A 94 -7.80 -14.48 10.23
N ILE A 95 -6.55 -14.45 10.66
CA ILE A 95 -5.51 -13.56 10.10
C ILE A 95 -5.29 -13.88 8.62
N PHE A 96 -5.15 -15.16 8.28
CA PHE A 96 -4.99 -15.64 6.92
C PHE A 96 -6.18 -15.26 6.02
N ALA A 97 -7.42 -15.53 6.46
CA ALA A 97 -8.62 -15.21 5.68
C ALA A 97 -8.79 -13.70 5.45
N GLY A 98 -8.49 -12.89 6.46
CA GLY A 98 -8.50 -11.44 6.34
C GLY A 98 -7.45 -10.92 5.37
N LEU A 99 -6.23 -11.48 5.42
CA LEU A 99 -5.15 -11.15 4.50
C LEU A 99 -5.50 -11.49 3.05
N VAL A 100 -6.11 -12.66 2.81
CA VAL A 100 -6.63 -13.02 1.48
C VAL A 100 -7.66 -12.00 0.99
N GLY A 101 -8.58 -11.58 1.87
CA GLY A 101 -9.56 -10.54 1.53
C GLY A 101 -8.91 -9.21 1.13
N GLY A 102 -7.87 -8.80 1.84
CA GLY A 102 -7.07 -7.63 1.50
C GLY A 102 -6.35 -7.75 0.14
N ILE A 103 -5.73 -8.89 -0.15
CA ILE A 103 -5.06 -9.13 -1.45
C ILE A 103 -6.08 -9.08 -2.59
N LEU A 104 -7.21 -9.77 -2.47
CA LEU A 104 -8.22 -9.81 -3.51
C LEU A 104 -8.77 -8.42 -3.83
N TRP A 105 -9.00 -7.60 -2.80
CA TRP A 105 -9.41 -6.21 -3.00
C TRP A 105 -8.32 -5.37 -3.68
N ASN A 106 -7.06 -5.48 -3.24
CA ASN A 106 -5.93 -4.78 -3.87
C ASN A 106 -5.73 -5.15 -5.35
N LEU A 107 -5.85 -6.45 -5.69
CA LEU A 107 -5.75 -6.90 -7.08
C LEU A 107 -6.91 -6.37 -7.92
N PHE A 108 -8.11 -6.31 -7.34
CA PHE A 108 -9.29 -5.78 -8.01
C PHE A 108 -9.16 -4.28 -8.32
N THR A 109 -8.77 -3.47 -7.34
CA THR A 109 -8.58 -2.02 -7.54
C THR A 109 -7.43 -1.73 -8.50
N TRP A 110 -6.35 -2.52 -8.44
CA TRP A 110 -5.26 -2.45 -9.43
C TRP A 110 -5.73 -2.71 -10.85
N LEU A 111 -6.56 -3.74 -11.07
CA LEU A 111 -7.10 -4.06 -12.38
C LEU A 111 -7.83 -2.86 -12.97
N LEU A 112 -8.59 -2.15 -12.14
CA LEU A 112 -9.32 -0.93 -12.50
C LEU A 112 -8.42 0.31 -12.59
N GLY A 113 -7.15 0.23 -12.23
CA GLY A 113 -6.23 1.38 -12.19
C GLY A 113 -6.62 2.44 -11.15
N LEU A 114 -7.37 2.03 -10.12
CA LEU A 114 -7.81 2.90 -9.04
C LEU A 114 -6.74 2.93 -7.94
N PRO A 115 -6.17 4.10 -7.60
CA PRO A 115 -5.22 4.22 -6.50
C PRO A 115 -5.96 4.06 -5.16
N SER A 116 -6.04 2.82 -4.71
CA SER A 116 -6.54 2.43 -3.38
C SER A 116 -5.40 2.26 -2.39
N SER A 117 -5.72 2.32 -1.10
CA SER A 117 -4.73 2.10 -0.05
C SER A 117 -4.61 0.62 0.33
N SER A 118 -3.43 0.04 0.12
CA SER A 118 -3.12 -1.32 0.61
C SER A 118 -3.23 -1.47 2.13
N SER A 119 -2.82 -0.46 2.90
CA SER A 119 -3.03 -0.44 4.37
C SER A 119 -4.50 -0.65 4.73
N HIS A 120 -5.42 0.07 4.09
CA HIS A 120 -6.86 -0.06 4.36
C HIS A 120 -7.44 -1.38 3.86
N ALA A 121 -6.93 -1.92 2.76
CA ALA A 121 -7.32 -3.24 2.30
C ALA A 121 -6.90 -4.33 3.30
N LEU A 122 -5.67 -4.25 3.83
CA LEU A 122 -5.18 -5.16 4.86
C LEU A 122 -6.01 -5.06 6.14
N PHE A 123 -6.12 -3.87 6.71
CA PHE A 123 -6.85 -3.67 7.96
C PHE A 123 -8.34 -3.93 7.80
N GLY A 124 -8.92 -3.58 6.65
CA GLY A 124 -10.30 -3.94 6.31
C GLY A 124 -10.49 -5.44 6.27
N GLY A 125 -9.65 -6.17 5.54
CA GLY A 125 -9.70 -7.64 5.48
C GLY A 125 -9.60 -8.30 6.85
N LEU A 126 -8.62 -7.90 7.67
CA LEU A 126 -8.46 -8.38 9.05
C LEU A 126 -9.67 -8.04 9.92
N LEU A 127 -10.18 -6.80 9.84
CA LEU A 127 -11.37 -6.36 10.56
C LEU A 127 -12.59 -7.21 10.17
N GLY A 128 -12.78 -7.48 8.88
CA GLY A 128 -13.87 -8.29 8.36
C GLY A 128 -13.85 -9.74 8.86
N ALA A 129 -12.71 -10.40 8.72
CA ALA A 129 -12.52 -11.76 9.22
C ALA A 129 -12.66 -11.83 10.74
N GLY A 130 -12.08 -10.86 11.47
CA GLY A 130 -12.19 -10.75 12.92
C GLY A 130 -13.62 -10.53 13.41
N LEU A 131 -14.39 -9.66 12.76
CA LEU A 131 -15.81 -9.44 13.08
C LEU A 131 -16.65 -10.69 12.79
N ALA A 132 -16.38 -11.39 11.69
CA ALA A 132 -17.08 -12.62 11.34
C ALA A 132 -16.83 -13.76 12.34
N ALA A 133 -15.60 -13.85 12.86
CA ALA A 133 -15.17 -14.92 13.76
C ALA A 133 -15.42 -14.63 15.24
N LEU A 134 -15.13 -13.41 15.69
CA LEU A 134 -15.05 -13.03 17.10
C LEU A 134 -16.09 -11.95 17.49
N GLY A 135 -16.88 -11.46 16.54
CA GLY A 135 -17.79 -10.34 16.74
C GLY A 135 -17.05 -9.04 17.09
N THR A 136 -17.79 -8.06 17.63
CA THR A 136 -17.23 -6.74 17.97
C THR A 136 -16.21 -6.77 19.11
N ALA A 137 -16.25 -7.81 19.95
CA ALA A 137 -15.36 -7.98 21.09
C ALA A 137 -13.93 -8.37 20.68
N GLY A 138 -13.76 -9.07 19.57
CA GLY A 138 -12.45 -9.45 19.03
C GLY A 138 -11.69 -8.33 18.31
N ILE A 139 -12.23 -7.11 18.27
CA ILE A 139 -11.61 -5.96 17.60
C ILE A 139 -11.06 -4.98 18.63
N ASN A 140 -9.82 -4.52 18.40
CA ASN A 140 -9.26 -3.42 19.16
C ASN A 140 -9.70 -2.06 18.60
N TRP A 141 -10.93 -1.65 18.92
CA TRP A 141 -11.49 -0.38 18.43
C TRP A 141 -10.65 0.85 18.80
N SER A 142 -10.05 0.86 19.99
CA SER A 142 -9.20 1.96 20.45
C SER A 142 -7.92 2.05 19.59
N GLY A 143 -7.21 0.92 19.46
CA GLY A 143 -6.01 0.82 18.62
C GLY A 143 -6.31 1.14 17.15
N LEU A 144 -7.34 0.52 16.58
CA LEU A 144 -7.76 0.72 15.20
C LEU A 144 -8.10 2.19 14.93
N THR A 145 -8.85 2.83 15.82
CA THR A 145 -9.23 4.24 15.63
C THR A 145 -8.02 5.16 15.73
N ALA A 146 -7.20 5.00 16.77
CA ALA A 146 -6.07 5.89 17.04
C ALA A 146 -4.90 5.71 16.08
N LYS A 147 -4.59 4.48 15.67
CA LYS A 147 -3.38 4.13 14.90
C LYS A 147 -3.64 3.91 13.41
N VAL A 148 -4.91 3.72 13.01
CA VAL A 148 -5.27 3.47 11.59
C VAL A 148 -6.25 4.52 11.07
N ILE A 149 -7.46 4.64 11.66
CA ILE A 149 -8.54 5.47 11.10
C ILE A 149 -8.23 6.97 11.17
N ILE A 150 -7.81 7.48 12.33
CA ILE A 150 -7.51 8.91 12.50
C ILE A 150 -6.34 9.34 11.58
N PRO A 151 -5.18 8.64 11.56
CA PRO A 151 -4.11 8.97 10.62
C PRO A 151 -4.56 8.89 9.16
N ALA A 152 -5.37 7.89 8.80
CA ALA A 152 -5.88 7.75 7.44
C ALA A 152 -6.75 8.92 6.98
N LEU A 153 -7.57 9.46 7.87
CA LEU A 153 -8.45 10.59 7.60
C LEU A 153 -7.68 11.90 7.54
N LEU A 154 -6.80 12.16 8.50
CA LEU A 154 -6.13 13.46 8.64
C LEU A 154 -4.92 13.61 7.70
N SER A 155 -4.20 12.53 7.43
CA SER A 155 -2.96 12.59 6.67
C SER A 155 -3.05 13.17 5.26
N PRO A 156 -4.07 12.88 4.41
CA PRO A 156 -4.15 13.52 3.09
C PRO A 156 -4.31 15.04 3.19
N PHE A 157 -5.03 15.55 4.20
CA PHE A 157 -5.22 16.98 4.39
C PHE A 157 -3.97 17.67 4.92
N ILE A 158 -3.30 17.05 5.89
CA ILE A 158 -2.01 17.55 6.41
C ILE A 158 -0.97 17.55 5.29
N ALA A 159 -0.89 16.46 4.52
CA ALA A 159 0.01 16.32 3.38
C ALA A 159 -0.28 17.31 2.26
N GLY A 160 -1.56 17.57 1.98
CA GLY A 160 -1.97 18.59 1.03
C GLY A 160 -1.62 20.00 1.49
N LEU A 161 -1.86 20.33 2.77
CA LEU A 161 -1.55 21.64 3.33
C LEU A 161 -0.05 21.91 3.34
N VAL A 162 0.76 20.96 3.82
CA VAL A 162 2.22 21.08 3.85
C VAL A 162 2.79 21.21 2.44
N ALA A 163 2.30 20.40 1.49
CA ALA A 163 2.72 20.51 0.08
C ALA A 163 2.30 21.85 -0.55
N ALA A 164 1.08 22.35 -0.26
CA ALA A 164 0.60 23.63 -0.79
C ALA A 164 1.45 24.80 -0.30
N ILE A 165 1.74 24.85 1.00
CA ILE A 165 2.62 25.87 1.59
C ILE A 165 4.03 25.74 1.01
N GLY A 166 4.56 24.50 0.92
CA GLY A 166 5.88 24.23 0.36
C GLY A 166 6.03 24.70 -1.08
N VAL A 167 5.06 24.38 -1.94
CA VAL A 167 5.05 24.86 -3.33
C VAL A 167 4.94 26.37 -3.39
N TRP A 168 4.04 26.97 -2.63
CA TRP A 168 3.90 28.43 -2.60
C TRP A 168 5.21 29.12 -2.22
N LEU A 169 5.91 28.63 -1.19
CA LEU A 169 7.23 29.13 -0.79
C LEU A 169 8.28 28.95 -1.89
N VAL A 170 8.36 27.76 -2.49
CA VAL A 170 9.29 27.46 -3.58
C VAL A 170 9.12 28.45 -4.73
N PHE A 171 7.90 28.67 -5.20
CA PHE A 171 7.62 29.61 -6.30
C PHE A 171 7.81 31.07 -5.88
N ARG A 172 7.54 31.41 -4.62
CA ARG A 172 7.73 32.77 -4.08
C ARG A 172 9.20 33.17 -3.99
N VAL A 173 10.07 32.25 -3.56
CA VAL A 173 11.52 32.46 -3.42
C VAL A 173 12.22 32.40 -4.78
N THR A 174 11.78 31.51 -5.67
CA THR A 174 12.43 31.29 -6.98
C THR A 174 11.89 32.18 -8.10
N ARG A 175 11.01 33.15 -7.79
CA ARG A 175 10.38 34.04 -8.79
C ARG A 175 11.38 34.82 -9.66
N GLY A 176 12.57 35.11 -9.13
CA GLY A 176 13.64 35.82 -9.85
C GLY A 176 14.60 34.91 -10.63
N VAL A 177 14.44 33.58 -10.56
CA VAL A 177 15.35 32.62 -11.20
C VAL A 177 14.80 32.26 -12.58
N ARG A 178 15.68 32.27 -13.59
CA ARG A 178 15.34 31.81 -14.95
C ARG A 178 14.78 30.40 -14.91
N GLU A 179 13.63 30.19 -15.56
CA GLU A 179 12.85 28.95 -15.54
C GLU A 179 13.69 27.70 -15.85
N ALA A 180 14.50 27.73 -16.91
CA ALA A 180 15.35 26.59 -17.26
C ALA A 180 16.40 26.23 -16.21
N ARG A 181 16.90 27.22 -15.43
CA ARG A 181 17.84 26.98 -14.33
C ARG A 181 17.10 26.44 -13.10
N ARG A 182 15.91 26.98 -12.81
CA ARG A 182 15.01 26.47 -11.78
C ARG A 182 14.71 25.00 -12.04
N GLU A 183 14.19 24.67 -13.22
CA GLU A 183 13.76 23.31 -13.56
C GLU A 183 14.90 22.29 -13.43
N ARG A 184 16.11 22.64 -13.91
CA ARG A 184 17.27 21.75 -13.80
C ARG A 184 17.67 21.49 -12.34
N GLY A 185 17.66 22.51 -11.48
CA GLY A 185 17.98 22.36 -10.06
C GLY A 185 16.94 21.53 -9.32
N PHE A 186 15.66 21.85 -9.53
CA PHE A 186 14.55 21.14 -8.89
C PHE A 186 14.41 19.69 -9.37
N ARG A 187 14.84 19.38 -10.60
CA ARG A 187 14.86 17.99 -11.08
C ARG A 187 15.77 17.09 -10.24
N TYR A 188 16.95 17.54 -9.83
CA TYR A 188 17.82 16.76 -8.93
C TYR A 188 17.23 16.66 -7.52
N GLY A 189 16.63 17.74 -7.02
CA GLY A 189 15.89 17.74 -5.76
C GLY A 189 14.71 16.77 -5.77
N GLN A 190 14.01 16.67 -6.89
CA GLN A 190 12.92 15.71 -7.09
C GLN A 190 13.45 14.27 -7.03
N ILE A 191 14.56 13.96 -7.70
CA ILE A 191 15.15 12.61 -7.61
C ILE A 191 15.47 12.25 -6.14
N ALA A 192 16.04 13.18 -5.38
CA ALA A 192 16.33 12.97 -3.97
C ALA A 192 15.06 12.79 -3.12
N THR A 193 14.02 13.58 -3.36
CA THR A 193 12.76 13.51 -2.60
C THR A 193 11.92 12.29 -2.97
N ALA A 194 11.82 11.90 -4.25
CA ALA A 194 11.26 10.61 -4.68
C ALA A 194 11.99 9.41 -4.05
N SER A 195 13.31 9.53 -3.89
CA SER A 195 14.11 8.52 -3.19
C SER A 195 13.71 8.44 -1.71
N LEU A 196 13.54 9.58 -1.03
CA LEU A 196 13.06 9.62 0.35
C LEU A 196 11.64 9.04 0.48
N VAL A 197 10.73 9.29 -0.47
CA VAL A 197 9.38 8.67 -0.45
C VAL A 197 9.48 7.16 -0.59
N SER A 198 10.36 6.65 -1.46
CA SER A 198 10.58 5.19 -1.59
C SER A 198 11.17 4.58 -0.33
N LEU A 199 12.15 5.24 0.28
CA LEU A 199 12.70 4.79 1.56
C LEU A 199 11.61 4.75 2.65
N ALA A 200 10.82 5.83 2.74
CA ALA A 200 9.73 5.97 3.71
C ALA A 200 8.64 4.91 3.50
N HIS A 201 8.33 4.60 2.24
CA HIS A 201 7.41 3.52 1.87
C HIS A 201 7.93 2.17 2.37
N GLY A 202 9.20 1.82 2.12
CA GLY A 202 9.79 0.58 2.66
C GLY A 202 9.73 0.52 4.19
N THR A 203 10.02 1.64 4.86
CA THR A 203 9.95 1.74 6.32
C THR A 203 8.52 1.61 6.85
N GLY A 204 7.50 2.06 6.15
CA GLY A 204 6.11 1.98 6.64
C GLY A 204 5.35 0.73 6.21
N ASP A 205 5.51 0.30 4.96
CA ASP A 205 4.64 -0.69 4.32
C ASP A 205 5.13 -2.12 4.49
N ALA A 206 6.43 -2.37 4.35
CA ALA A 206 7.01 -3.70 4.58
C ALA A 206 6.69 -4.18 6.00
N GLN A 207 6.76 -3.26 6.96
CA GLN A 207 6.48 -3.53 8.37
C GLN A 207 5.03 -4.00 8.63
N LYS A 208 4.05 -3.58 7.82
CA LYS A 208 2.66 -4.04 8.01
C LYS A 208 2.57 -5.54 7.82
N THR A 209 3.22 -6.05 6.77
CA THR A 209 3.31 -7.49 6.50
C THR A 209 4.14 -8.20 7.57
N MET A 210 5.26 -7.61 8.01
CA MET A 210 6.05 -8.17 9.12
C MET A 210 5.18 -8.35 10.38
N GLY A 211 4.34 -7.37 10.69
CA GLY A 211 3.40 -7.42 11.81
C GLY A 211 2.31 -8.49 11.65
N VAL A 212 1.80 -8.72 10.43
CA VAL A 212 0.85 -9.82 10.15
C VAL A 212 1.49 -11.19 10.36
N ILE A 213 2.73 -11.38 9.89
CA ILE A 213 3.48 -12.63 10.10
C ILE A 213 3.76 -12.81 11.60
N ALA A 214 4.22 -11.76 12.29
CA ALA A 214 4.44 -11.78 13.73
C ALA A 214 3.16 -12.15 14.48
N LEU A 215 2.03 -11.54 14.13
CA LEU A 215 0.73 -11.85 14.72
C LEU A 215 0.33 -13.34 14.52
N GLY A 216 0.63 -13.91 13.35
CA GLY A 216 0.44 -15.34 13.09
C GLY A 216 1.36 -16.24 13.93
N LEU A 217 2.63 -15.86 14.10
CA LEU A 217 3.59 -16.59 14.94
C LEU A 217 3.25 -16.51 16.44
N ILE A 218 2.70 -15.37 16.86
CA ILE A 218 2.15 -15.13 18.19
C ILE A 218 0.93 -16.02 18.42
N ALA A 219 -0.01 -16.05 17.46
CA ALA A 219 -1.17 -16.95 17.51
C ALA A 219 -0.77 -18.43 17.60
N HIS A 220 0.33 -18.82 16.94
CA HIS A 220 0.91 -20.16 17.01
C HIS A 220 1.68 -20.45 18.32
N GLY A 221 2.05 -19.43 19.09
CA GLY A 221 2.85 -19.57 20.31
C GLY A 221 4.36 -19.74 20.08
N THR A 222 4.85 -19.49 18.87
CA THR A 222 6.30 -19.55 18.52
C THR A 222 7.02 -18.21 18.64
N LEU A 223 6.28 -17.14 18.90
CA LEU A 223 6.79 -15.80 19.15
C LEU A 223 5.92 -15.16 20.23
N SER A 224 6.51 -14.36 21.10
CA SER A 224 5.79 -13.58 22.11
C SER A 224 6.06 -12.09 21.94
N ASP A 225 5.13 -11.24 22.40
CA ASP A 225 5.33 -9.78 22.40
C ASP A 225 6.58 -9.39 23.20
N GLN A 226 6.85 -10.09 24.30
CA GLN A 226 8.02 -9.88 25.15
C GLN A 226 9.33 -10.16 24.41
N GLU A 227 9.38 -11.19 23.56
CA GLU A 227 10.54 -11.47 22.72
C GLU A 227 10.74 -10.40 21.64
N ILE A 228 9.67 -9.88 21.06
CA ILE A 228 9.73 -8.78 20.10
C ILE A 228 10.22 -7.50 20.78
N GLU A 229 9.76 -7.21 21.99
CA GLU A 229 10.23 -6.05 22.77
C GLU A 229 11.71 -6.18 23.17
N ALA A 230 12.15 -7.39 23.55
CA ALA A 230 13.52 -7.62 24.00
C ALA A 230 14.53 -7.70 22.85
N ASN A 231 14.19 -8.36 21.75
CA ASN A 231 15.12 -8.74 20.69
C ASN A 231 14.77 -8.17 19.32
N GLY A 232 13.63 -7.46 19.19
CA GLY A 232 13.09 -7.05 17.92
C GLY A 232 12.47 -8.20 17.13
N LEU A 233 12.06 -7.91 15.89
CA LEU A 233 11.52 -8.92 14.98
C LEU A 233 12.61 -9.86 14.46
N PRO A 234 12.33 -11.17 14.31
CA PRO A 234 13.24 -12.09 13.66
C PRO A 234 13.70 -11.60 12.28
N VAL A 235 15.02 -11.60 12.05
CA VAL A 235 15.65 -11.05 10.84
C VAL A 235 15.10 -11.68 9.56
N TRP A 236 14.74 -12.97 9.59
CA TRP A 236 14.18 -13.63 8.42
C TRP A 236 12.84 -13.02 7.97
N ILE A 237 12.00 -12.53 8.91
CA ILE A 237 10.74 -11.83 8.58
C ILE A 237 11.07 -10.53 7.85
N ILE A 238 12.04 -9.78 8.37
CA ILE A 238 12.48 -8.50 7.81
C ILE A 238 13.00 -8.71 6.38
N VAL A 239 13.93 -9.65 6.19
CA VAL A 239 14.52 -9.96 4.88
C VAL A 239 13.45 -10.41 3.88
N LEU A 240 12.52 -11.26 4.31
CA LEU A 240 11.48 -11.82 3.46
C LEU A 240 10.49 -10.74 2.99
N CYS A 241 9.96 -9.93 3.90
CA CYS A 241 9.05 -8.83 3.58
C CYS A 241 9.75 -7.74 2.76
N ALA A 242 10.91 -7.25 3.22
CA ALA A 242 11.67 -6.22 2.50
C ALA A 242 12.08 -6.68 1.09
N GLY A 243 12.41 -7.96 0.91
CA GLY A 243 12.64 -8.55 -0.40
C GLY A 243 11.38 -8.62 -1.27
N ALA A 244 10.26 -9.05 -0.71
CA ALA A 244 8.99 -9.17 -1.42
C ALA A 244 8.47 -7.81 -1.92
N ILE A 245 8.41 -6.80 -1.05
CA ILE A 245 7.97 -5.45 -1.43
C ILE A 245 8.90 -4.82 -2.47
N ALA A 246 10.22 -5.04 -2.37
CA ALA A 246 11.19 -4.55 -3.35
C ALA A 246 11.01 -5.21 -4.73
N LEU A 247 10.81 -6.54 -4.76
CA LEU A 247 10.53 -7.28 -5.99
C LEU A 247 9.22 -6.83 -6.64
N GLY A 248 8.17 -6.65 -5.85
CA GLY A 248 6.90 -6.09 -6.31
C GLY A 248 7.10 -4.69 -6.91
N THR A 249 7.83 -3.83 -6.19
CA THR A 249 8.14 -2.47 -6.62
C THR A 249 8.86 -2.44 -7.97
N TYR A 250 9.81 -3.34 -8.17
CA TYR A 250 10.59 -3.41 -9.40
C TYR A 250 9.74 -3.77 -10.63
N LEU A 251 8.72 -4.64 -10.47
CA LEU A 251 7.77 -4.94 -11.53
C LEU A 251 6.88 -3.73 -11.85
N GLY A 252 6.64 -2.89 -10.84
CA GLY A 252 5.94 -1.62 -10.91
C GLY A 252 4.42 -1.77 -10.83
N GLY A 253 3.72 -0.66 -10.94
CA GLY A 253 2.25 -0.61 -10.91
C GLY A 253 1.74 0.25 -12.04
N TRP A 254 2.09 -0.08 -13.29
CA TRP A 254 1.98 0.85 -14.42
C TRP A 254 0.59 1.48 -14.59
N ARG A 255 -0.49 0.74 -14.31
CA ARG A 255 -1.86 1.26 -14.26
C ARG A 255 -2.01 2.40 -13.24
N ILE A 256 -1.56 2.18 -12.01
CA ILE A 256 -1.60 3.16 -10.92
C ILE A 256 -0.66 4.34 -11.19
N ILE A 257 0.56 4.05 -11.67
CA ILE A 257 1.55 5.08 -12.05
C ILE A 257 0.94 6.04 -13.09
N ARG A 258 0.26 5.51 -14.11
CA ARG A 258 -0.42 6.32 -15.13
C ARG A 258 -1.52 7.20 -14.52
N THR A 259 -2.36 6.63 -13.66
CA THR A 259 -3.44 7.37 -12.99
C THR A 259 -2.92 8.50 -12.09
N LEU A 260 -1.90 8.25 -11.27
CA LEU A 260 -1.34 9.28 -10.38
C LEU A 260 -0.52 10.33 -11.11
N GLY A 261 0.26 9.93 -12.12
CA GLY A 261 1.19 10.82 -12.81
C GLY A 261 0.52 11.85 -13.72
N LYS A 262 -0.61 11.49 -14.35
CA LYS A 262 -1.32 12.37 -15.30
C LYS A 262 -2.75 12.72 -14.91
N GLY A 263 -3.32 12.04 -13.92
CA GLY A 263 -4.75 12.12 -13.63
C GLY A 263 -5.17 13.30 -12.75
N LEU A 264 -4.30 13.87 -11.91
CA LEU A 264 -4.71 14.81 -10.86
C LEU A 264 -4.30 16.26 -11.12
N VAL A 265 -3.02 16.49 -11.36
CA VAL A 265 -2.40 17.82 -11.49
C VAL A 265 -1.33 17.74 -12.57
N GLU A 266 -1.18 18.78 -13.39
CA GLU A 266 -0.01 18.93 -14.26
C GLU A 266 1.20 19.34 -13.41
N LEU A 267 2.20 18.47 -13.36
CA LEU A 267 3.34 18.59 -12.45
C LEU A 267 4.60 19.03 -13.19
N ASP A 268 5.24 20.07 -12.66
CA ASP A 268 6.65 20.38 -12.95
C ASP A 268 7.56 19.92 -11.80
N SER A 269 8.88 19.86 -12.04
CA SER A 269 9.86 19.37 -11.05
C SER A 269 9.79 20.09 -9.69
N PRO A 270 9.58 21.43 -9.60
CA PRO A 270 9.44 22.11 -8.30
C PRO A 270 8.21 21.66 -7.50
N GLN A 271 7.09 21.38 -8.16
CA GLN A 271 5.90 20.83 -7.50
C GLN A 271 6.13 19.40 -7.07
N GLY A 272 6.71 18.58 -7.96
CA GLY A 272 7.03 17.18 -7.67
C GLY A 272 7.94 17.06 -6.45
N MET A 273 9.02 17.84 -6.40
CA MET A 273 9.93 17.87 -5.25
C MET A 273 9.21 18.24 -3.95
N ALA A 274 8.38 19.28 -3.95
CA ALA A 274 7.68 19.71 -2.74
C ALA A 274 6.61 18.69 -2.28
N ALA A 275 5.89 18.09 -3.22
CA ALA A 275 4.90 17.04 -2.94
C ALA A 275 5.57 15.79 -2.35
N GLU A 276 6.66 15.34 -2.95
CA GLU A 276 7.44 14.18 -2.50
C GLU A 276 8.10 14.46 -1.14
N ALA A 277 8.67 15.65 -0.93
CA ALA A 277 9.23 16.03 0.37
C ALA A 277 8.17 16.03 1.49
N SER A 278 6.99 16.58 1.22
CA SER A 278 5.85 16.55 2.15
C SER A 278 5.41 15.12 2.43
N SER A 279 5.34 14.29 1.40
CA SER A 279 4.93 12.88 1.53
C SER A 279 5.93 12.09 2.37
N ALA A 280 7.22 12.21 2.06
CA ALA A 280 8.28 11.54 2.80
C ALA A 280 8.31 11.97 4.27
N ALA A 281 8.20 13.26 4.57
CA ALA A 281 8.17 13.76 5.93
C ALA A 281 7.02 13.15 6.75
N ILE A 282 5.81 13.16 6.20
CA ILE A 282 4.62 12.65 6.90
C ILE A 282 4.68 11.13 7.06
N ILE A 283 5.10 10.39 6.03
CA ILE A 283 5.23 8.93 6.11
C ILE A 283 6.29 8.56 7.15
N LEU A 284 7.47 9.17 7.13
CA LEU A 284 8.55 8.88 8.10
C LEU A 284 8.15 9.23 9.54
N THR A 285 7.55 10.41 9.76
CA THR A 285 7.07 10.80 11.09
C THR A 285 5.97 9.85 11.58
N SER A 286 5.06 9.44 10.70
CA SER A 286 4.02 8.46 11.03
C SER A 286 4.61 7.10 11.41
N SER A 287 5.55 6.59 10.62
CA SER A 287 6.21 5.31 10.88
C SER A 287 7.00 5.33 12.19
N HIS A 288 7.67 6.45 12.51
CA HIS A 288 8.35 6.63 13.79
C HIS A 288 7.38 6.63 14.99
N LEU A 289 6.14 7.06 14.79
CA LEU A 289 5.09 7.04 15.83
C LEU A 289 4.31 5.71 15.85
N GLY A 290 4.76 4.71 15.07
CA GLY A 290 4.09 3.44 14.88
C GLY A 290 2.73 3.53 14.18
N MET A 291 2.35 4.69 13.63
CA MET A 291 1.03 4.86 13.02
C MET A 291 1.01 4.21 11.63
N ALA A 292 0.06 3.30 11.42
CA ALA A 292 -0.08 2.55 10.17
C ALA A 292 -0.86 3.34 9.12
N LEU A 293 -0.20 4.37 8.61
CA LEU A 293 -0.77 5.33 7.67
C LEU A 293 -0.86 4.79 6.23
N SER A 294 -1.73 5.41 5.43
CA SER A 294 -1.86 5.17 3.99
C SER A 294 -0.91 6.07 3.19
N THR A 295 0.13 5.47 2.62
CA THR A 295 1.07 6.15 1.70
C THR A 295 0.33 6.70 0.48
N THR A 296 -0.67 5.97 -0.04
CA THR A 296 -1.54 6.41 -1.14
C THR A 296 -2.30 7.70 -0.82
N HIS A 297 -2.90 7.80 0.38
CA HIS A 297 -3.63 9.01 0.78
C HIS A 297 -2.68 10.20 0.93
N VAL A 298 -1.52 9.98 1.55
CA VAL A 298 -0.51 11.04 1.74
C VAL A 298 0.06 11.52 0.41
N ALA A 299 0.49 10.61 -0.46
CA ALA A 299 1.04 10.95 -1.77
C ALA A 299 0.01 11.71 -2.61
N THR A 300 -1.21 11.21 -2.68
CA THR A 300 -2.29 11.88 -3.42
C THR A 300 -2.64 13.25 -2.82
N GLY A 301 -2.74 13.34 -1.49
CA GLY A 301 -2.97 14.59 -0.78
C GLY A 301 -1.90 15.62 -1.09
N SER A 302 -0.62 15.23 -1.03
CA SER A 302 0.50 16.10 -1.39
C SER A 302 0.52 16.47 -2.87
N ILE A 303 0.16 15.58 -3.79
CA ILE A 303 0.03 15.92 -5.23
C ILE A 303 -1.06 16.97 -5.43
N ILE A 304 -2.25 16.80 -4.85
CA ILE A 304 -3.34 17.77 -4.92
C ILE A 304 -2.89 19.11 -4.31
N GLY A 305 -2.28 19.06 -3.13
CA GLY A 305 -1.73 20.22 -2.43
C GLY A 305 -0.71 20.99 -3.27
N SER A 306 0.15 20.27 -4.00
CA SER A 306 1.13 20.89 -4.90
C SER A 306 0.48 21.64 -6.07
N GLY A 307 -0.71 21.21 -6.50
CA GLY A 307 -1.52 21.92 -7.48
C GLY A 307 -2.15 23.17 -6.87
N VAL A 308 -2.75 23.05 -5.69
CA VAL A 308 -3.36 24.20 -4.96
C VAL A 308 -2.33 25.29 -4.65
N GLY A 309 -1.12 24.90 -4.24
CA GLY A 309 -0.04 25.83 -3.90
C GLY A 309 0.60 26.55 -5.09
N ARG A 310 0.37 26.09 -6.33
CA ARG A 310 0.97 26.67 -7.54
C ARG A 310 0.02 27.70 -8.18
N PRO A 311 0.43 28.97 -8.32
CA PRO A 311 -0.34 29.96 -9.05
C PRO A 311 -0.63 29.52 -10.49
N GLY A 312 -1.91 29.46 -10.87
CA GLY A 312 -2.36 29.13 -12.22
C GLY A 312 -2.42 27.63 -12.55
N ALA A 313 -2.11 26.74 -11.61
CA ALA A 313 -2.25 25.30 -11.84
C ALA A 313 -3.71 24.85 -11.87
N LYS A 314 -4.00 23.84 -12.70
CA LYS A 314 -5.33 23.22 -12.79
C LYS A 314 -5.35 21.90 -12.03
N VAL A 315 -6.20 21.82 -11.01
CA VAL A 315 -6.47 20.59 -10.25
C VAL A 315 -7.73 19.94 -10.80
N ARG A 316 -7.65 18.65 -11.16
CA ARG A 316 -8.78 17.87 -11.67
C ARG A 316 -9.64 17.33 -10.52
N TRP A 317 -10.44 18.20 -9.90
CA TRP A 317 -11.27 17.87 -8.73
C TRP A 317 -12.21 16.66 -8.90
N GLY A 318 -12.72 16.43 -10.12
CA GLY A 318 -13.54 15.25 -10.41
C GLY A 318 -12.78 13.93 -10.24
N VAL A 319 -11.49 13.90 -10.58
CA VAL A 319 -10.63 12.71 -10.37
C VAL A 319 -10.32 12.56 -8.88
N ALA A 320 -9.97 13.66 -8.20
CA ALA A 320 -9.72 13.65 -6.76
C ALA A 320 -10.93 13.14 -5.95
N GLY A 321 -12.15 13.60 -6.29
CA GLY A 321 -13.38 13.14 -5.65
C GLY A 321 -13.62 11.64 -5.83
N ARG A 322 -13.39 11.10 -7.04
CA ARG A 322 -13.49 9.65 -7.28
C ARG A 322 -12.48 8.85 -6.46
N MET A 323 -11.27 9.36 -6.26
CA MET A 323 -10.27 8.71 -5.40
C MET A 323 -10.72 8.69 -3.94
N VAL A 324 -11.24 9.80 -3.41
CA VAL A 324 -11.77 9.86 -2.03
C VAL A 324 -12.90 8.85 -1.82
N VAL A 325 -13.81 8.69 -2.79
CA VAL A 325 -14.84 7.65 -2.73
C VAL A 325 -14.20 6.26 -2.69
N GLY A 326 -13.21 5.99 -3.54
CA GLY A 326 -12.46 4.74 -3.53
C GLY A 326 -11.78 4.46 -2.17
N TRP A 327 -11.22 5.49 -1.53
CA TRP A 327 -10.59 5.39 -0.21
C TRP A 327 -11.59 5.02 0.88
N LEU A 328 -12.74 5.72 0.92
CA LEU A 328 -13.81 5.44 1.88
C LEU A 328 -14.39 4.03 1.70
N MET A 329 -14.47 3.55 0.46
CA MET A 329 -14.98 2.21 0.15
C MET A 329 -13.97 1.08 0.37
N THR A 330 -12.67 1.37 0.39
CA THR A 330 -11.63 0.34 0.46
C THR A 330 -11.70 -0.49 1.73
N LEU A 331 -11.80 0.15 2.90
CA LEU A 331 -11.85 -0.56 4.17
C LEU A 331 -13.14 -1.39 4.33
N PRO A 332 -14.36 -0.85 4.09
CA PRO A 332 -15.58 -1.64 4.14
C PRO A 332 -15.63 -2.79 3.11
N ALA A 333 -15.19 -2.54 1.88
CA ALA A 333 -15.22 -3.56 0.85
C ALA A 333 -14.23 -4.69 1.15
N ALA A 334 -13.00 -4.36 1.55
CA ALA A 334 -12.04 -5.37 1.98
C ALA A 334 -12.51 -6.14 3.22
N ALA A 335 -13.22 -5.49 4.15
CA ALA A 335 -13.85 -6.17 5.28
C ALA A 335 -14.93 -7.16 4.86
N ILE A 336 -15.78 -6.80 3.90
CA ILE A 336 -16.76 -7.74 3.35
C ILE A 336 -16.06 -8.93 2.71
N VAL A 337 -15.04 -8.69 1.88
CA VAL A 337 -14.28 -9.79 1.25
C VAL A 337 -13.62 -10.67 2.31
N GLY A 338 -12.97 -10.09 3.31
CA GLY A 338 -12.33 -10.80 4.43
C GLY A 338 -13.31 -11.64 5.26
N ALA A 339 -14.49 -11.10 5.55
CA ALA A 339 -15.57 -11.84 6.22
C ALA A 339 -16.05 -13.02 5.38
N VAL A 340 -16.25 -12.81 4.07
CA VAL A 340 -16.68 -13.86 3.15
C VAL A 340 -15.61 -14.96 3.04
N THR A 341 -14.33 -14.63 2.90
CA THR A 341 -13.26 -15.64 2.87
C THR A 341 -13.19 -16.43 4.17
N TYR A 342 -13.38 -15.78 5.31
CA TYR A 342 -13.45 -16.48 6.59
C TYR A 342 -14.62 -17.46 6.61
N PHE A 343 -15.85 -17.02 6.31
CA PHE A 343 -17.01 -17.90 6.33
C PHE A 343 -16.87 -19.09 5.37
N VAL A 344 -16.40 -18.86 4.14
CA VAL A 344 -16.22 -19.91 3.14
C VAL A 344 -15.24 -20.99 3.62
N GLY A 345 -14.10 -20.62 4.18
CA GLY A 345 -13.16 -21.61 4.70
C GLY A 345 -13.61 -22.22 6.03
N HIS A 346 -14.28 -21.45 6.89
CA HIS A 346 -14.82 -21.95 8.16
C HIS A 346 -15.89 -23.03 7.96
N LEU A 347 -16.70 -22.96 6.89
CA LEU A 347 -17.68 -24.00 6.55
C LEU A 347 -17.05 -25.36 6.27
N VAL A 348 -15.82 -25.39 5.74
CA VAL A 348 -15.07 -26.63 5.51
C VAL A 348 -14.29 -27.04 6.76
N GLY A 349 -13.76 -26.06 7.50
CA GLY A 349 -13.03 -26.27 8.74
C GLY A 349 -11.58 -26.69 8.52
N GLY A 350 -10.77 -26.32 9.52
CA GLY A 350 -9.34 -26.61 9.63
C GLY A 350 -8.52 -26.41 8.35
N VAL A 351 -7.57 -27.33 8.13
CA VAL A 351 -6.64 -27.31 6.99
C VAL A 351 -7.37 -27.34 5.63
N GLY A 352 -8.49 -28.05 5.52
CA GLY A 352 -9.29 -28.10 4.30
C GLY A 352 -9.84 -26.73 3.91
N GLY A 353 -10.37 -26.00 4.89
CA GLY A 353 -10.80 -24.61 4.73
C GLY A 353 -9.66 -23.68 4.31
N ALA A 354 -8.48 -23.85 4.89
CA ALA A 354 -7.29 -23.07 4.54
C ALA A 354 -6.87 -23.27 3.07
N PHE A 355 -6.81 -24.52 2.60
CA PHE A 355 -6.50 -24.81 1.19
C PHE A 355 -7.57 -24.31 0.23
N LEU A 356 -8.86 -24.38 0.60
CA LEU A 356 -9.94 -23.82 -0.21
C LEU A 356 -9.76 -22.32 -0.40
N VAL A 357 -9.56 -21.58 0.69
CA VAL A 357 -9.37 -20.12 0.66
C VAL A 357 -8.11 -19.74 -0.11
N PHE A 358 -7.01 -20.48 0.07
CA PHE A 358 -5.80 -20.28 -0.73
C PHE A 358 -6.03 -20.55 -2.22
N GLY A 359 -6.78 -21.61 -2.56
CA GLY A 359 -7.16 -21.92 -3.94
C GLY A 359 -8.00 -20.80 -4.57
N ILE A 360 -8.95 -20.23 -3.82
CA ILE A 360 -9.75 -19.07 -4.26
C ILE A 360 -8.82 -17.89 -4.59
N LEU A 361 -7.85 -17.60 -3.72
CA LEU A 361 -6.87 -16.53 -3.96
C LEU A 361 -6.11 -16.75 -5.28
N VAL A 362 -5.57 -17.95 -5.48
CA VAL A 362 -4.78 -18.29 -6.67
C VAL A 362 -5.62 -18.18 -7.95
N VAL A 363 -6.84 -18.73 -7.94
CA VAL A 363 -7.74 -18.70 -9.10
C VAL A 363 -8.19 -17.28 -9.42
N ALA A 364 -8.67 -16.53 -8.42
CA ALA A 364 -9.13 -15.16 -8.61
C ALA A 364 -7.98 -14.23 -9.02
N GLY A 365 -6.83 -14.34 -8.36
CA GLY A 365 -5.62 -13.60 -8.73
C GLY A 365 -5.15 -13.90 -10.15
N GLY A 366 -5.14 -15.19 -10.54
CA GLY A 366 -4.83 -15.61 -11.90
C GLY A 366 -5.82 -15.07 -12.94
N ALA A 367 -7.11 -15.06 -12.64
CA ALA A 367 -8.15 -14.49 -13.50
C ALA A 367 -7.98 -12.98 -13.67
N ILE A 368 -7.73 -12.26 -12.57
CA ILE A 368 -7.45 -10.81 -12.58
C ILE A 368 -6.19 -10.51 -13.42
N TYR A 369 -5.11 -11.25 -13.21
CA TYR A 369 -3.89 -11.11 -13.98
C TYR A 369 -4.13 -11.36 -15.48
N ARG A 370 -4.83 -12.44 -15.84
CA ARG A 370 -5.17 -12.73 -17.25
C ARG A 370 -6.00 -11.60 -17.87
N ARG A 371 -6.99 -11.06 -17.14
CA ARG A 371 -7.79 -9.92 -17.58
C ARG A 371 -6.92 -8.68 -17.79
N SER A 372 -5.96 -8.44 -16.90
CA SER A 372 -5.03 -7.30 -17.00
C SER A 372 -4.18 -7.31 -18.27
N GLN A 373 -3.83 -8.50 -18.79
CA GLN A 373 -3.01 -8.66 -19.99
C GLN A 373 -3.76 -8.30 -21.28
N GLN A 374 -5.10 -8.34 -21.26
CA GLN A 374 -5.92 -7.93 -22.41
C GLN A 374 -5.89 -6.42 -22.64
N GLN A 375 -5.64 -5.65 -21.57
CA GLN A 375 -5.56 -4.20 -21.60
C GLN A 375 -4.19 -3.74 -21.09
N LYS A 376 -3.12 -4.16 -21.77
CA LYS A 376 -1.77 -4.05 -21.23
C LYS A 376 -1.33 -2.58 -21.07
N VAL A 377 -1.00 -2.21 -19.84
CA VAL A 377 -0.30 -0.97 -19.51
C VAL A 377 1.08 -1.33 -18.98
N ASP A 378 2.14 -0.80 -19.59
CA ASP A 378 3.52 -1.06 -19.21
C ASP A 378 4.41 0.19 -19.39
N HIS A 379 5.69 0.04 -19.07
CA HIS A 379 6.69 1.11 -19.17
C HIS A 379 6.79 1.82 -20.53
N THR A 380 6.30 1.23 -21.63
CA THR A 380 6.31 1.83 -22.97
C THR A 380 5.13 2.78 -23.21
N ASN A 381 3.99 2.53 -22.58
CA ASN A 381 2.75 3.29 -22.79
C ASN A 381 2.23 4.02 -21.54
N VAL A 382 2.91 3.91 -20.39
CA VAL A 382 2.55 4.59 -19.14
C VAL A 382 2.43 6.11 -19.28
N ASN A 383 3.20 6.69 -20.21
CA ASN A 383 3.21 8.13 -20.51
C ASN A 383 2.39 8.51 -21.75
N ALA A 384 1.55 7.63 -22.31
CA ALA A 384 0.63 8.00 -23.38
C ALA A 384 -0.39 9.06 -22.91
N GLU A 385 -1.02 9.79 -23.82
CA GLU A 385 -2.02 10.80 -23.47
C GLU A 385 -3.27 10.17 -22.81
N TRP A 386 -3.98 11.00 -22.05
CA TRP A 386 -5.17 10.61 -21.29
C TRP A 386 -6.36 11.29 -21.95
N GLU A 387 -7.08 10.56 -22.80
CA GLU A 387 -8.40 10.99 -23.27
C GLU A 387 -9.40 10.67 -22.16
N GLY A 388 -9.79 11.70 -21.44
CA GLY A 388 -10.59 11.55 -20.23
C GLY A 388 -12.02 11.17 -20.57
N GLU A 389 -12.35 9.89 -20.42
CA GLU A 389 -13.65 9.34 -19.99
C GLU A 389 -13.61 7.82 -20.07
N GLY A 390 -13.11 7.16 -19.01
CA GLY A 390 -13.17 5.70 -18.88
C GLY A 390 -11.83 5.05 -18.57
N THR A 391 -11.90 3.93 -17.85
CA THR A 391 -10.79 2.98 -17.61
C THR A 391 -10.52 2.08 -18.82
N GLU A 392 -11.17 2.36 -19.96
CA GLU A 392 -10.99 1.61 -21.20
C GLU A 392 -9.88 2.20 -22.06
N LEU A 393 -8.97 1.33 -22.49
CA LEU A 393 -8.04 1.63 -23.58
C LEU A 393 -8.86 1.75 -24.87
N ALA A 394 -8.68 2.85 -25.60
CA ALA A 394 -9.09 2.92 -26.99
C ALA A 394 -8.46 1.74 -27.77
N PRO A 395 -9.24 0.96 -28.53
CA PRO A 395 -8.71 -0.13 -29.35
C PRO A 395 -8.11 0.44 -30.64
N GLU A 396 -7.07 1.27 -30.55
CA GLU A 396 -6.39 1.79 -31.73
C GLU A 396 -4.89 1.84 -31.47
N LEU A 397 -4.20 0.75 -31.81
CA LEU A 397 -2.79 0.69 -32.28
C LEU A 397 -2.39 -0.73 -32.73
N ALA A 398 -3.34 -1.56 -33.17
CA ALA A 398 -3.09 -2.92 -33.66
C ALA A 398 -3.12 -3.06 -35.20
N THR A 399 -3.11 -1.96 -35.96
CA THR A 399 -3.16 -2.00 -37.43
C THR A 399 -2.07 -1.15 -38.07
N ALA A 400 -0.82 -1.63 -38.06
CA ALA A 400 0.22 -1.15 -38.96
C ALA A 400 1.35 -2.18 -39.05
N GLY A 401 1.16 -3.24 -39.83
CA GLY A 401 2.24 -4.19 -40.12
C GLY A 401 1.76 -5.60 -40.42
N LYS A 402 1.03 -5.76 -41.53
CA LYS A 402 0.91 -6.99 -42.32
C LYS A 402 -0.03 -6.67 -43.48
N ASP A 403 0.58 -6.36 -44.62
CA ASP A 403 0.34 -7.01 -45.91
C ASP A 403 1.02 -6.16 -47.01
N ALA A 404 2.27 -6.55 -47.27
CA ALA A 404 2.92 -6.49 -48.57
C ALA A 404 2.94 -7.92 -49.13
#